data_AF-A0A6I1R5K9-F1
#
_entry.id   AF-A0A6I1R5K9-F1
#
_cell.length_a   1.000
_cell.length_b   1.000
_cell.length_c   1.000
_cell.angle_alpha   90.00
_cell.angle_beta   90.00
_cell.angle_gamma   90.00
#
_symmetry.space_group_name_H-M   'P 1'
#
loop_
_entity.id
_entity.type
_entity.pdbx_description
1 polymer ?
#
loop_
_entity_poly.entity_id
_entity_poly.type
_entity_poly.pdbx_seq_one_letter_code
_entity_poly.pdbx_strand_id
1 'polypeptide(L)'
;MFVENYRLENSGSIMAGGDAKPIPYPKISQEDWRVWTLFLPVRSANINRISARAIKEESLHFSYGIPYALTEEVQRATELFDKVEVWRKRDVSKDPIAVGVLDGERYLIARWGMDKLIPFDAIKKAVPLILAWKFVTGPAGAMAGLLGMGFLAWGMFL
;
A
#
# COMPACT_ATOMS: atom_id res chain seq x y z
N MET A 1 12.32 -15.04 -1.75
CA MET A 1 11.22 -14.07 -1.89
C MET A 1 10.12 -14.46 -0.93
N PHE A 2 9.67 -13.52 -0.10
CA PHE A 2 8.62 -13.73 0.88
C PHE A 2 7.29 -13.24 0.33
N VAL A 3 6.24 -14.01 0.57
CA VAL A 3 4.90 -13.76 0.07
C VAL A 3 3.91 -14.05 1.19
N GLU A 4 3.01 -13.12 1.42
CA GLU A 4 1.84 -13.28 2.29
C GLU A 4 0.59 -13.11 1.43
N ASN A 5 -0.24 -14.16 1.42
CA ASN A 5 -1.57 -14.13 0.86
C ASN A 5 -2.56 -13.92 2.01
N TYR A 6 -3.43 -12.90 1.89
CA TYR A 6 -4.37 -12.53 2.94
C TYR A 6 -5.78 -13.10 2.69
N ARG A 7 -5.93 -14.02 1.73
CA ARG A 7 -7.18 -14.72 1.51
C ARG A 7 -7.56 -15.54 2.75
N LEU A 8 -8.75 -15.29 3.27
CA LEU A 8 -9.30 -16.00 4.41
C LEU A 8 -9.87 -17.34 3.92
N GLU A 9 -9.17 -18.44 4.20
CA GLU A 9 -9.58 -19.80 3.80
C GLU A 9 -10.98 -20.19 4.34
N ASN A 10 -11.44 -19.54 5.42
CA ASN A 10 -12.72 -19.81 6.09
C ASN A 10 -13.86 -18.83 5.76
N SER A 11 -13.76 -18.03 4.68
CA SER A 11 -14.84 -17.08 4.30
C SER A 11 -16.17 -17.74 3.90
N GLY A 12 -16.23 -19.08 3.85
CA GLY A 12 -17.41 -19.87 3.50
C GLY A 12 -18.28 -20.36 4.66
N SER A 13 -17.95 -20.10 5.94
CA SER A 13 -18.72 -20.66 7.08
C SER A 13 -19.46 -19.65 7.96
N ILE A 14 -19.38 -18.35 7.69
CA ILE A 14 -20.15 -17.35 8.45
C ILE A 14 -21.46 -17.08 7.70
N MET A 15 -22.52 -17.76 8.15
CA MET A 15 -23.89 -17.61 7.67
C MET A 15 -24.34 -16.14 7.61
N ALA A 16 -24.72 -15.70 6.42
CA ALA A 16 -25.70 -14.63 6.25
C ALA A 16 -26.53 -14.97 4.99
N GLY A 17 -27.81 -15.24 5.17
CA GLY A 17 -28.74 -15.37 4.06
C GLY A 17 -28.77 -14.07 3.25
N GLY A 18 -28.58 -14.20 1.94
CA GLY A 18 -28.56 -13.10 0.98
C GLY A 18 -27.46 -13.32 -0.05
N ASP A 19 -27.77 -13.11 -1.33
CA ASP A 19 -26.93 -13.35 -2.51
C ASP A 19 -25.60 -12.53 -2.59
N ALA A 20 -25.09 -12.02 -1.47
CA ALA A 20 -23.82 -11.32 -1.41
C ALA A 20 -22.66 -12.32 -1.31
N LYS A 21 -21.85 -12.42 -2.36
CA LYS A 21 -20.59 -13.18 -2.32
C LYS A 21 -19.69 -12.58 -1.22
N PRO A 22 -19.30 -13.34 -0.18
CA PRO A 22 -18.45 -12.82 0.88
C PRO A 22 -17.07 -12.48 0.30
N ILE A 23 -16.56 -11.29 0.61
CA ILE A 23 -15.22 -10.85 0.17
C ILE A 23 -14.19 -11.59 1.04
N PRO A 24 -13.35 -12.46 0.45
CA PRO A 24 -12.50 -13.37 1.22
C PRO A 24 -11.20 -12.69 1.67
N TYR A 25 -11.20 -11.37 1.85
CA TYR A 25 -10.00 -10.60 2.19
C TYR A 25 -10.27 -9.66 3.37
N PRO A 26 -9.28 -9.42 4.23
CA PRO A 26 -9.42 -8.48 5.33
C PRO A 26 -9.58 -7.06 4.81
N LYS A 27 -10.59 -6.37 5.34
CA LYS A 27 -10.79 -4.94 5.11
C LYS A 27 -9.68 -4.14 5.79
N ILE A 28 -9.12 -3.18 5.08
CA ILE A 28 -8.12 -2.24 5.61
C ILE A 28 -8.87 -1.08 6.25
N SER A 29 -8.62 -0.83 7.55
CA SER A 29 -9.17 0.33 8.24
C SER A 29 -8.61 1.63 7.66
N GLN A 30 -9.32 2.75 7.83
CA GLN A 30 -8.83 4.06 7.36
C GLN A 30 -7.51 4.46 8.04
N GLU A 31 -7.31 4.07 9.29
CA GLU A 31 -6.07 4.33 10.03
C GLU A 31 -4.91 3.51 9.46
N ASP A 32 -5.12 2.21 9.25
CA ASP A 32 -4.12 1.32 8.66
C ASP A 32 -3.78 1.72 7.23
N TRP A 33 -4.77 2.19 6.48
CA TRP A 33 -4.57 2.70 5.14
C TRP A 33 -3.67 3.94 5.10
N ARG A 34 -3.79 4.83 6.09
CA ARG A 34 -2.86 5.98 6.24
C ARG A 34 -1.44 5.50 6.50
N VAL A 35 -1.26 4.48 7.34
CA VAL A 35 0.07 3.90 7.60
C VAL A 35 0.67 3.31 6.31
N TRP A 36 -0.13 2.52 5.57
CA TRP A 36 0.30 1.94 4.31
C TRP A 36 0.69 2.98 3.27
N THR A 37 -0.10 4.03 3.09
CA THR A 37 0.20 5.10 2.11
C THR A 37 1.38 5.98 2.51
N LEU A 38 1.69 6.10 3.81
CA LEU A 38 2.92 6.74 4.27
C LEU A 38 4.15 5.87 3.99
N PHE A 39 4.04 4.56 4.21
CA PHE A 39 5.13 3.61 4.02
C PHE A 39 5.40 3.30 2.53
N LEU A 40 4.33 3.14 1.74
CA LEU A 40 4.31 2.83 0.32
C LEU A 40 3.58 3.96 -0.42
N PRO A 41 4.24 5.10 -0.68
CA PRO A 41 3.57 6.27 -1.23
C PRO A 41 3.29 6.20 -2.73
N VAL A 42 3.76 5.16 -3.43
CA VAL A 42 3.66 5.05 -4.89
C VAL A 42 2.65 4.00 -5.25
N ARG A 43 1.56 4.43 -5.90
CA ARG A 43 0.69 3.53 -6.64
C ARG A 43 1.29 3.28 -8.01
N SER A 44 1.70 2.05 -8.24
CA SER A 44 2.44 1.62 -9.42
C SER A 44 1.61 0.90 -10.46
N ALA A 45 0.49 0.33 -10.05
CA ALA A 45 -0.43 -0.37 -10.93
C ALA A 45 -1.86 -0.05 -10.52
N ASN A 46 -2.73 0.02 -11.52
CA ASN A 46 -4.18 0.02 -11.36
C ASN A 46 -4.73 -0.99 -12.37
N ILE A 47 -4.95 -2.21 -11.89
CA ILE A 47 -5.41 -3.33 -12.70
C ILE A 47 -6.92 -3.38 -12.55
N ASN A 48 -7.64 -2.87 -13.55
CA ASN A 48 -9.09 -3.00 -13.59
C ASN A 48 -9.49 -4.41 -14.09
N ARG A 49 -10.75 -4.80 -13.84
CA ARG A 49 -11.29 -6.11 -14.22
C ARG A 49 -11.16 -6.45 -15.72
N ILE A 50 -11.28 -5.44 -16.58
CA ILE A 50 -11.21 -5.60 -18.05
C ILE A 50 -9.77 -5.88 -18.48
N SER A 51 -8.82 -5.13 -17.94
CA SER A 51 -7.39 -5.27 -18.18
C SER A 51 -6.87 -6.58 -17.60
N ALA A 52 -7.32 -7.00 -16.41
CA ALA A 52 -6.89 -8.25 -15.79
C ALA A 52 -7.14 -9.49 -16.67
N ARG A 53 -8.28 -9.53 -17.37
CA ARG A 53 -8.62 -10.63 -18.31
C ARG A 53 -7.73 -10.67 -19.55
N ALA A 54 -7.15 -9.53 -19.95
CA ALA A 54 -6.28 -9.43 -21.11
C ALA A 54 -4.79 -9.60 -20.77
N ILE A 55 -4.42 -9.48 -19.48
CA ILE A 55 -3.04 -9.52 -19.03
C ILE A 55 -2.65 -10.95 -18.67
N LYS A 56 -1.70 -11.52 -19.43
CA LYS A 56 -1.04 -12.80 -19.10
C LYS A 56 -0.28 -12.71 -17.78
N GLU A 57 -0.16 -13.81 -17.05
CA GLU A 57 0.59 -13.89 -15.78
C GLU A 57 2.02 -13.33 -15.88
N GLU A 58 2.71 -13.63 -16.99
CA GLU A 58 4.04 -13.11 -17.31
C GLU A 58 4.08 -11.57 -17.37
N SER A 59 3.01 -10.95 -17.87
CA SER A 59 2.88 -9.49 -17.93
C SER A 59 2.61 -8.88 -16.57
N LEU A 60 1.94 -9.58 -15.65
CA LEU A 60 1.78 -9.11 -14.26
C LEU A 60 3.13 -9.07 -13.53
N HIS A 61 3.95 -10.10 -13.76
CA HIS A 61 5.29 -10.17 -13.22
C HIS A 61 6.19 -9.07 -13.78
N PHE A 62 6.26 -8.96 -15.09
CA PHE A 62 7.18 -8.04 -15.77
C PHE A 62 6.78 -6.57 -15.59
N SER A 63 5.48 -6.25 -15.72
CA SER A 63 5.01 -4.86 -15.72
C SER A 63 4.80 -4.31 -14.30
N TYR A 64 4.42 -5.17 -13.36
CA TYR A 64 4.00 -4.74 -12.02
C TYR A 64 4.84 -5.35 -10.90
N GLY A 65 5.87 -6.15 -11.20
CA GLY A 65 6.76 -6.73 -10.20
C GLY A 65 6.05 -7.65 -9.20
N ILE A 66 4.92 -8.22 -9.62
CA ILE A 66 4.13 -9.17 -8.83
C ILE A 66 4.81 -10.54 -8.95
N PRO A 67 5.15 -11.24 -7.85
CA PRO A 67 5.69 -12.59 -7.93
C PRO A 67 4.73 -13.54 -8.66
N TYR A 68 5.26 -14.49 -9.43
CA TYR A 68 4.44 -15.53 -10.09
C TYR A 68 3.47 -16.22 -9.12
N ALA A 69 3.93 -16.51 -7.89
CA ALA A 69 3.11 -17.11 -6.83
C ALA A 69 1.86 -16.29 -6.43
N LEU A 70 1.79 -15.00 -6.76
CA LEU A 70 0.65 -14.13 -6.48
C LEU A 70 -0.18 -13.78 -7.71
N THR A 71 0.26 -14.17 -8.91
CA THR A 71 -0.41 -13.79 -10.16
C THR A 71 -1.84 -14.34 -10.23
N GLU A 72 -2.04 -15.62 -9.94
CA GLU A 72 -3.36 -16.23 -9.87
C GLU A 72 -4.26 -15.58 -8.81
N GLU A 73 -3.71 -15.26 -7.64
CA GLU A 73 -4.49 -14.65 -6.55
C GLU A 73 -4.93 -13.23 -6.91
N VAL A 74 -4.02 -12.45 -7.51
CA VAL A 74 -4.34 -11.11 -8.01
C VAL A 74 -5.37 -11.18 -9.13
N GLN A 75 -5.27 -12.15 -10.05
CA GLN A 75 -6.29 -12.37 -11.08
C GLN A 75 -7.64 -12.72 -10.45
N ARG A 76 -7.71 -13.65 -9.49
CA ARG A 76 -8.95 -13.97 -8.76
C ARG A 76 -9.54 -12.74 -8.06
N ALA A 77 -8.70 -11.93 -7.42
CA ALA A 77 -9.14 -10.71 -6.77
C ALA A 77 -9.74 -9.70 -7.77
N THR A 78 -9.22 -9.61 -9.00
CA THR A 78 -9.80 -8.71 -10.03
C THR A 78 -11.20 -9.11 -10.49
N GLU A 79 -11.66 -10.34 -10.19
CA GLU A 79 -13.05 -10.74 -10.44
C GLU A 79 -14.02 -10.27 -9.36
N LEU A 80 -13.49 -10.00 -8.15
CA LEU A 80 -14.23 -9.62 -6.95
C LEU A 80 -14.23 -8.12 -6.69
N PHE A 81 -13.19 -7.41 -7.12
CA PHE A 81 -13.00 -5.98 -6.92
C PHE A 81 -13.16 -5.20 -8.23
N ASP A 82 -13.57 -3.93 -8.13
CA ASP A 82 -13.64 -3.03 -9.29
C ASP A 82 -12.24 -2.82 -9.91
N LYS A 83 -11.24 -2.75 -9.02
CA LYS A 83 -9.82 -2.61 -9.37
C LYS A 83 -8.92 -3.19 -8.29
N VAL A 84 -7.74 -3.62 -8.72
CA VAL A 84 -6.63 -4.00 -7.86
C VAL A 84 -5.49 -3.00 -8.04
N GLU A 85 -5.06 -2.39 -6.95
CA GLU A 85 -3.98 -1.42 -6.90
C GLU A 85 -2.71 -2.07 -6.32
N VAL A 86 -1.56 -1.81 -6.93
CA VAL A 86 -0.25 -2.23 -6.38
C VAL A 86 0.49 -1.02 -5.86
N TRP A 87 0.79 -1.04 -4.57
CA TRP A 87 1.48 0.03 -3.86
C TRP A 87 2.90 -0.39 -3.49
N ARG A 88 3.87 0.50 -3.76
CA ARG A 88 5.30 0.27 -3.55
C ARG A 88 6.03 1.54 -3.09
N LYS A 89 7.34 1.44 -2.88
CA LYS A 89 8.25 2.57 -2.66
C LYS A 89 8.97 2.93 -3.97
N ARG A 90 9.31 4.22 -4.17
CA ARG A 90 9.84 4.76 -5.45
C ARG A 90 11.04 4.00 -5.99
N ASP A 91 12.05 3.80 -5.14
CA ASP A 91 13.37 3.34 -5.58
C ASP A 91 13.80 2.02 -4.92
N VAL A 92 12.89 1.39 -4.18
CA VAL A 92 13.17 0.14 -3.48
C VAL A 92 11.94 -0.76 -3.52
N SER A 93 12.11 -2.02 -3.92
CA SER A 93 11.10 -3.06 -3.76
C SER A 93 11.06 -3.53 -2.30
N LYS A 94 10.69 -2.62 -1.39
CA LYS A 94 10.47 -2.91 0.02
C LYS A 94 8.99 -3.15 0.23
N ASP A 95 8.68 -4.41 0.43
CA ASP A 95 7.39 -4.92 0.87
C ASP A 95 6.16 -4.37 0.11
N PRO A 96 6.09 -4.44 -1.24
CA PRO A 96 4.89 -4.02 -1.95
C PRO A 96 3.63 -4.76 -1.49
N ILE A 97 2.49 -4.10 -1.64
CA ILE A 97 1.17 -4.64 -1.34
C ILE A 97 0.25 -4.58 -2.57
N ALA A 98 -0.62 -5.58 -2.71
CA ALA A 98 -1.76 -5.55 -3.61
C ALA A 98 -3.04 -5.31 -2.80
N VAL A 99 -3.85 -4.36 -3.25
CA VAL A 99 -5.06 -3.89 -2.57
C VAL A 99 -6.24 -3.94 -3.52
N GLY A 100 -7.30 -4.65 -3.14
CA GLY A 100 -8.57 -4.66 -3.85
C GLY A 100 -9.40 -3.45 -3.43
N VAL A 101 -10.07 -2.81 -4.39
CA VAL A 101 -11.01 -1.71 -4.13
C VAL A 101 -12.39 -2.09 -4.63
N LEU A 102 -13.38 -2.05 -3.75
CA LEU A 102 -14.79 -2.26 -4.04
C LEU A 102 -15.60 -1.19 -3.30
N ASP A 103 -16.46 -0.46 -4.01
CA ASP A 103 -17.35 0.57 -3.41
C ASP A 103 -16.60 1.61 -2.54
N GLY A 104 -15.36 1.92 -2.91
CA GLY A 104 -14.48 2.85 -2.19
C GLY A 104 -13.78 2.27 -0.97
N GLU A 105 -14.14 1.05 -0.56
CA GLU A 105 -13.49 0.28 0.49
C GLU A 105 -12.27 -0.46 -0.02
N ARG A 106 -11.29 -0.69 0.87
CA ARG A 106 -10.00 -1.29 0.53
C ARG A 106 -9.78 -2.59 1.28
N TYR A 107 -9.24 -3.57 0.57
CA TYR A 107 -9.02 -4.92 1.08
C TYR A 107 -7.60 -5.37 0.75
N LEU A 108 -6.91 -5.95 1.73
CA LEU A 108 -5.54 -6.41 1.53
C LEU A 108 -5.57 -7.79 0.85
N ILE A 109 -5.03 -7.88 -0.36
CA ILE A 109 -5.00 -9.13 -1.12
C ILE A 109 -3.72 -9.88 -0.81
N ALA A 110 -2.58 -9.22 -1.00
CA ALA A 110 -1.30 -9.85 -0.87
C ALA A 110 -0.19 -8.84 -0.55
N ARG A 111 0.92 -9.36 -0.03
CA ARG A 111 2.14 -8.61 0.24
C ARG A 111 3.35 -9.47 -0.14
N TRP A 112 4.42 -8.86 -0.64
CA TRP A 112 5.63 -9.60 -0.97
C TRP A 112 6.89 -8.78 -0.75
N GLY A 113 8.04 -9.43 -0.58
CA GLY A 113 9.33 -8.78 -0.35
C GLY A 113 10.50 -9.70 -0.70
N MET A 114 11.70 -9.15 -0.89
CA MET A 114 12.86 -9.94 -1.30
C MET A 114 13.48 -10.71 -0.14
N ASP A 115 13.77 -10.04 0.98
CA ASP A 115 14.56 -10.60 2.10
C ASP A 115 13.73 -11.03 3.30
N LYS A 116 12.76 -10.21 3.71
CA LYS A 116 11.79 -10.49 4.77
C LYS A 116 10.72 -9.42 4.76
N LEU A 117 9.52 -9.75 5.22
CA LEU A 117 8.45 -8.78 5.40
C LEU A 117 8.60 -8.08 6.75
N ILE A 118 8.55 -6.75 6.75
CA ILE A 118 8.54 -5.94 7.96
C ILE A 118 7.17 -6.10 8.64
N PRO A 119 7.07 -6.56 9.89
CA PRO A 119 5.78 -6.68 10.55
C PRO A 119 5.01 -5.36 10.51
N PHE A 120 3.71 -5.41 10.23
CA PHE A 120 2.92 -4.18 10.07
C PHE A 120 2.94 -3.31 11.34
N ASP A 121 3.00 -3.92 12.52
CA ASP A 121 3.16 -3.18 13.79
C ASP A 121 4.49 -2.42 13.89
N ALA A 122 5.56 -2.94 13.28
CA ALA A 122 6.83 -2.23 13.20
C ALA A 122 6.71 -1.02 12.26
N ILE A 123 5.95 -1.15 11.16
CA ILE A 123 5.65 -0.03 10.25
C ILE A 123 4.85 1.04 10.99
N LYS A 124 3.81 0.66 11.74
CA LYS A 124 3.00 1.58 12.57
C LYS A 124 3.86 2.38 13.55
N LYS A 125 4.76 1.71 14.27
CA LYS A 125 5.67 2.36 15.23
C LYS A 125 6.62 3.36 14.58
N ALA A 126 6.96 3.17 13.31
CA ALA A 126 7.82 4.08 12.56
C ALA A 126 7.10 5.31 11.99
N VAL A 127 5.76 5.34 11.98
CA VAL A 127 4.96 6.43 11.39
C VAL A 127 5.29 7.81 11.98
N PRO A 128 5.40 8.01 13.31
CA PRO A 128 5.73 9.32 13.87
C PRO A 128 7.08 9.84 13.36
N LEU A 129 8.07 8.96 13.22
CA LEU A 129 9.39 9.31 12.69
C LEU A 129 9.33 9.69 11.21
N ILE A 130 8.56 8.94 10.40
CA ILE A 130 8.34 9.24 8.98
C ILE A 130 7.67 10.61 8.83
N LEU A 131 6.68 10.92 9.67
CA LEU A 131 6.00 12.21 9.67
C LEU A 131 6.92 13.35 10.08
N ALA A 132 7.70 13.17 11.15
CA ALA A 132 8.69 14.16 11.60
C ALA A 132 9.72 14.45 10.51
N TRP A 133 10.24 13.42 9.84
CA TRP A 133 11.19 13.60 8.73
C TRP A 133 10.57 14.36 7.55
N LYS A 134 9.32 14.04 7.17
CA LYS A 134 8.59 14.77 6.13
C LYS A 134 8.33 16.23 6.50
N PHE A 135 8.13 16.53 7.77
CA PHE A 135 7.96 17.91 8.25
C PHE A 135 9.27 18.70 8.16
N VAL A 136 10.38 18.12 8.63
CA VAL A 136 11.72 18.74 8.57
C VAL A 136 12.18 18.97 7.13
N THR A 137 11.93 18.01 6.23
CA THR A 137 12.31 18.10 4.82
C THR A 137 11.25 18.75 3.92
N GLY A 138 10.10 19.13 4.50
CA GLY A 138 9.00 19.76 3.80
C GLY A 138 9.21 21.26 3.63
N PRO A 139 8.49 21.91 2.68
CA PRO A 139 8.61 23.35 2.44
C PRO A 139 8.32 24.20 3.69
N ALA A 140 7.48 23.72 4.61
CA ALA A 140 7.23 24.37 5.91
C ALA A 140 8.45 24.35 6.84
N GLY A 141 9.19 23.23 6.92
CA GLY A 141 10.44 23.14 7.68
C GLY A 141 11.55 24.01 7.08
N ALA A 142 11.65 24.05 5.75
CA ALA A 142 12.57 24.93 5.04
C ALA A 142 12.27 26.42 5.29
N MET A 143 10.99 26.81 5.29
CA MET A 143 10.55 28.17 5.61
C MET A 143 10.83 28.56 7.08
N ALA A 144 10.60 27.65 8.03
CA ALA A 144 10.93 27.90 9.44
C ALA A 144 12.44 28.06 9.67
N GLY A 145 13.28 27.28 8.96
CA GLY A 145 14.73 27.43 8.99
C GLY A 145 15.20 28.78 8.44
N LEU A 146 14.59 29.27 7.35
CA LEU A 146 14.91 30.59 6.78
C LEU A 146 14.49 31.74 7.70
N LEU A 147 13.33 31.65 8.37
CA LEU A 147 12.88 32.66 9.32
C LEU A 147 13.77 32.71 10.58
N GLY A 148 14.24 31.55 11.06
CA GLY A 148 15.19 31.47 12.18
C GLY A 148 16.55 32.10 11.85
N MET A 149 17.07 31.91 10.64
CA MET A 149 18.31 32.56 10.20
C MET A 149 18.13 34.08 10.00
N GLY A 150 16.97 34.53 9.53
CA GLY A 150 16.67 35.96 9.40
C GLY A 150 16.67 36.69 10.75
N PHE A 151 16.16 36.06 11.80
CA PHE A 151 16.17 36.63 13.16
C PHE A 151 17.58 36.70 13.77
N LEU A 152 18.43 35.70 13.53
CA LEU A 152 19.82 35.72 13.98
C LEU A 152 20.66 36.77 13.26
N ALA A 153 20.43 36.98 11.96
CA ALA A 153 21.09 38.03 11.19
C ALA A 153 20.70 39.44 11.67
N TRP A 154 19.43 39.65 12.05
CA TRP A 154 18.96 40.93 12.58
C TRP A 154 19.54 41.25 13.97
N GLY A 155 19.68 40.24 14.84
CA GLY A 155 20.27 40.41 16.17
C GLY A 155 21.78 40.72 16.19
N MET A 156 22.49 40.51 15.07
CA MET A 156 23.90 40.90 14.94
C MET A 156 24.11 42.29 14.33
N PHE A 157 23.04 42.95 13.85
CA PHE A 157 23.07 44.29 13.26
C PHE A 157 22.48 45.37 14.18
N LEU A 158 22.24 45.04 15.46
CA LEU A 158 21.69 45.94 16.48
C LEU A 158 22.66 46.12 17.64
#